data_AF-A0A947G6E1-F1
#
_entry.id   AF-A0A947G6E1-F1
#
_cell.length_a   1.000
_cell.length_b   1.000
_cell.length_c   1.000
_cell.angle_alpha   90.00
_cell.angle_beta   90.00
_cell.angle_gamma   90.00
#
_symmetry.space_group_name_H-M   'P 1'
#
loop_
_entity.id
_entity.type
_entity.pdbx_description
1 polymer ?
#
loop_
_entity_poly.entity_id
_entity_poly.type
_entity_poly.pdbx_seq_one_letter_code
_entity_poly.pdbx_strand_id
1 'polypeptide(L)'
;MKRGLLCWSVTLVLLAAGCGKTGNDHSAGEPAGDKAKKAEPADPKAKALADGVAALSQVRPGSRKELAAQVLSEEVSDRLPAAMAKALAGYGSSDPRMRRTLLLGSLTDAEALGLFQQVCAANAAKTLAEMMQLAPLEQTSFLVSSCKLSEHGLIQGSGSGADAATVAFAHALYQALGGPKIDDSALTLIRALISP
;
A
#
# COMPACT_ATOMS: atom_id res chain seq x y z
N MET A 1 -32.23 18.66 24.22
CA MET A 1 -32.30 18.53 22.75
C MET A 1 -32.55 17.07 22.41
N LYS A 2 -33.56 16.80 21.59
CA LYS A 2 -34.20 15.48 21.37
C LYS A 2 -33.34 14.59 20.45
N ARG A 3 -33.29 13.29 20.78
CA ARG A 3 -32.76 12.20 19.95
C ARG A 3 -33.75 11.88 18.82
N GLY A 4 -33.26 11.72 17.60
CA GLY A 4 -34.04 11.25 16.45
C GLY A 4 -33.50 9.92 15.92
N LEU A 5 -34.16 8.82 16.31
CA LEU A 5 -34.11 7.53 15.62
C LEU A 5 -35.15 7.55 14.49
N LEU A 6 -34.75 7.20 13.26
CA LEU A 6 -35.62 6.75 12.15
C LEU A 6 -34.79 5.69 11.42
N CYS A 7 -34.93 4.39 11.68
CA CYS A 7 -36.04 3.47 11.40
C CYS A 7 -36.31 3.27 9.89
N TRP A 8 -36.33 2.00 9.53
CA TRP A 8 -36.29 1.37 8.21
C TRP A 8 -37.38 1.78 7.23
N SER A 9 -37.12 1.58 5.94
CA SER A 9 -38.10 0.97 5.02
C SER A 9 -37.40 0.36 3.80
N VAL A 10 -37.37 -0.97 3.79
CA VAL A 10 -37.11 -1.82 2.63
C VAL A 10 -38.31 -1.71 1.69
N THR A 11 -38.08 -1.39 0.41
CA THR A 11 -39.11 -1.54 -0.63
C THR A 11 -38.61 -2.50 -1.69
N LEU A 12 -39.17 -3.71 -1.66
CA LEU A 12 -39.02 -4.77 -2.63
C LEU A 12 -40.19 -4.65 -3.61
N VAL A 13 -39.94 -4.43 -4.91
CA VAL A 13 -40.97 -4.54 -5.95
C VAL A 13 -40.67 -5.77 -6.81
N LEU A 14 -41.50 -6.79 -6.62
CA LEU A 14 -41.68 -7.93 -7.51
C LEU A 14 -42.72 -7.55 -8.57
N LEU A 15 -42.39 -7.62 -9.85
CA LEU A 15 -43.38 -7.86 -10.90
C LEU A 15 -42.86 -8.92 -11.87
N ALA A 16 -43.54 -10.07 -11.84
CA ALA A 16 -43.45 -11.15 -12.80
C ALA A 16 -44.46 -10.91 -13.93
N ALA A 17 -44.13 -11.30 -15.16
CA ALA A 17 -45.00 -12.02 -16.11
C ALA A 17 -44.39 -11.99 -17.52
N GLY A 18 -44.06 -13.17 -18.05
CA GLY A 18 -43.73 -13.41 -19.45
C GLY A 18 -44.15 -14.81 -19.84
N CYS A 19 -45.20 -14.91 -20.66
CA CYS A 19 -45.90 -16.10 -21.13
C CYS A 19 -45.04 -17.07 -21.96
N GLY A 20 -45.42 -18.36 -21.94
CA GLY A 20 -45.11 -19.30 -23.02
C GLY A 20 -45.19 -20.77 -22.59
N LYS A 21 -46.27 -21.46 -22.95
CA LYS A 21 -46.53 -22.88 -22.69
C LYS A 21 -46.69 -23.59 -24.04
N THR A 22 -45.91 -24.66 -24.29
CA THR A 22 -46.31 -26.00 -24.80
C THR A 22 -45.13 -26.74 -25.47
N GLY A 23 -44.95 -28.05 -25.16
CA GLY A 23 -44.30 -29.03 -26.04
C GLY A 23 -43.43 -30.08 -25.34
N ASN A 24 -43.81 -31.36 -25.42
CA ASN A 24 -43.27 -32.54 -24.72
C ASN A 24 -41.90 -33.08 -25.22
N ASP A 25 -41.20 -33.72 -24.28
CA ASP A 25 -40.34 -34.92 -24.31
C ASP A 25 -39.28 -35.13 -25.42
N HIS A 26 -38.00 -35.09 -25.04
CA HIS A 26 -37.11 -36.27 -25.10
C HIS A 26 -35.75 -36.04 -24.40
N SER A 27 -35.14 -37.17 -24.05
CA SER A 27 -34.04 -37.42 -23.12
C SER A 27 -32.71 -36.69 -23.31
N ALA A 28 -31.96 -36.73 -22.21
CA ALA A 28 -30.51 -36.84 -22.08
C ALA A 28 -29.71 -35.55 -21.89
N GLY A 29 -29.04 -35.50 -20.73
CA GLY A 29 -28.00 -34.55 -20.39
C GLY A 29 -28.34 -33.75 -19.15
N GLU A 30 -27.93 -34.23 -17.97
CA GLU A 30 -27.56 -33.32 -16.89
C GLU A 30 -26.31 -32.56 -17.36
N PRO A 31 -26.34 -31.24 -17.61
CA PRO A 31 -25.15 -30.46 -17.33
C PRO A 31 -25.16 -30.28 -15.82
N ALA A 32 -24.20 -30.92 -15.16
CA ALA A 32 -23.81 -30.57 -13.81
C ALA A 32 -23.73 -29.04 -13.75
N GLY A 33 -24.70 -28.43 -13.07
CA GLY A 33 -24.76 -27.01 -12.86
C GLY A 33 -23.56 -26.63 -12.01
N ASP A 34 -22.48 -26.29 -12.69
CA ASP A 34 -21.33 -25.61 -12.13
C ASP A 34 -21.91 -24.43 -11.37
N LYS A 35 -21.89 -24.51 -10.04
CA LYS A 35 -22.26 -23.38 -9.19
C LYS A 35 -21.23 -22.32 -9.51
N ALA A 36 -21.55 -21.47 -10.47
CA ALA A 36 -20.82 -20.23 -10.74
C ALA A 36 -20.77 -19.50 -9.41
N LYS A 37 -19.63 -19.67 -8.74
CA LYS A 37 -19.30 -19.05 -7.47
C LYS A 37 -19.32 -17.57 -7.81
N LYS A 38 -20.43 -16.90 -7.48
CA LYS A 38 -20.63 -15.48 -7.74
C LYS A 38 -19.38 -14.78 -7.22
N ALA A 39 -18.54 -14.31 -8.14
CA ALA A 39 -17.28 -13.68 -7.79
C ALA A 39 -17.61 -12.55 -6.81
N GLU A 40 -17.05 -12.65 -5.62
CA GLU A 40 -17.16 -11.57 -4.63
C GLU A 40 -16.69 -10.29 -5.30
N PRO A 41 -17.38 -9.14 -5.11
CA PRO A 41 -16.91 -7.89 -5.68
C PRO A 41 -15.48 -7.65 -5.23
N ALA A 42 -14.54 -7.61 -6.18
CA ALA A 42 -13.17 -7.28 -5.88
C ALA A 42 -13.15 -5.92 -5.16
N ASP A 43 -12.45 -5.85 -4.03
CA ASP A 43 -12.26 -4.61 -3.27
C ASP A 43 -11.76 -3.51 -4.25
N PRO A 44 -12.46 -2.37 -4.38
CA PRO A 44 -12.07 -1.31 -5.30
C PRO A 44 -10.64 -0.81 -5.06
N LYS A 45 -10.14 -0.84 -3.82
CA LYS A 45 -8.75 -0.47 -3.49
C LYS A 45 -7.74 -1.51 -3.97
N ALA A 46 -8.06 -2.80 -3.84
CA ALA A 46 -7.20 -3.87 -4.34
C ALA A 46 -7.05 -3.79 -5.87
N LYS A 47 -8.14 -3.45 -6.57
CA LYS A 47 -8.09 -3.18 -8.01
C LYS A 47 -7.22 -1.97 -8.35
N ALA A 48 -7.41 -0.85 -7.65
CA ALA A 48 -6.64 0.37 -7.93
C ALA A 48 -5.13 0.18 -7.67
N LEU A 49 -4.75 -0.56 -6.63
CA LEU A 49 -3.35 -0.94 -6.40
C LEU A 49 -2.80 -1.79 -7.56
N ALA A 50 -3.56 -2.76 -8.04
CA ALA A 50 -3.15 -3.60 -9.18
C ALA A 50 -3.00 -2.77 -10.48
N ASP A 51 -3.93 -1.85 -10.73
CA ASP A 51 -3.87 -0.92 -11.87
C ASP A 51 -2.62 -0.01 -11.77
N GLY A 52 -2.31 0.48 -10.56
CA GLY A 52 -1.09 1.23 -10.29
C GLY A 52 0.19 0.43 -10.56
N VAL A 53 0.22 -0.85 -10.17
CA VAL A 53 1.33 -1.76 -10.51
C VAL A 53 1.46 -1.95 -12.02
N ALA A 54 0.35 -2.16 -12.73
CA ALA A 54 0.36 -2.28 -14.19
C ALA A 54 0.93 -1.02 -14.85
N ALA A 55 0.59 0.17 -14.32
CA ALA A 55 1.07 1.46 -14.82
C ALA A 55 2.59 1.68 -14.63
N LEU A 56 3.24 1.04 -13.64
CA LEU A 56 4.70 1.14 -13.45
C LEU A 56 5.50 0.74 -14.69
N SER A 57 4.98 -0.21 -15.49
CA SER A 57 5.61 -0.67 -16.73
C SER A 57 5.54 0.35 -17.87
N GLN A 58 4.54 1.24 -17.83
CA GLN A 58 4.24 2.22 -18.87
C GLN A 58 4.95 3.56 -18.64
N VAL A 59 5.42 3.82 -17.41
CA VAL A 59 6.17 5.03 -17.07
C VAL A 59 7.68 4.83 -17.18
N ARG A 60 8.39 5.94 -17.42
CA ARG A 60 9.85 5.96 -17.47
C ARG A 60 10.43 5.49 -16.14
N PRO A 61 11.57 4.76 -16.12
CA PRO A 61 12.18 4.27 -14.88
C PRO A 61 12.34 5.35 -13.80
N GLY A 62 12.84 6.53 -14.17
CA GLY A 62 13.03 7.66 -13.26
C GLY A 62 11.76 8.34 -12.73
N SER A 63 10.56 7.90 -13.15
CA SER A 63 9.27 8.41 -12.66
C SER A 63 8.46 7.38 -11.87
N ARG A 64 9.00 6.15 -11.73
CA ARG A 64 8.30 5.04 -11.07
C ARG A 64 8.10 5.28 -9.58
N LYS A 65 9.05 5.97 -8.92
CA LYS A 65 8.96 6.31 -7.50
C LYS A 65 7.82 7.27 -7.22
N GLU A 66 7.69 8.28 -8.06
CA GLU A 66 6.64 9.28 -7.98
C GLU A 66 5.27 8.64 -8.20
N LEU A 67 5.13 7.80 -9.22
CA LEU A 67 3.90 7.06 -9.46
C LEU A 67 3.57 6.13 -8.28
N ALA A 68 4.55 5.36 -7.79
CA ALA A 68 4.35 4.48 -6.65
C ALA A 68 3.90 5.24 -5.39
N ALA A 69 4.55 6.38 -5.10
CA ALA A 69 4.18 7.22 -3.97
C ALA A 69 2.77 7.78 -4.11
N GLN A 70 2.40 8.23 -5.30
CA GLN A 70 1.07 8.74 -5.59
C GLN A 70 0.00 7.66 -5.37
N VAL A 71 0.16 6.49 -5.99
CA VAL A 71 -0.80 5.38 -5.84
C VAL A 71 -0.93 4.96 -4.37
N LEU A 72 0.20 4.83 -3.65
CA LEU A 72 0.17 4.52 -2.22
C LEU A 72 -0.52 5.62 -1.40
N SER A 73 -0.34 6.89 -1.75
CA SER A 73 -1.02 8.00 -1.06
C SER A 73 -2.54 7.98 -1.26
N GLU A 74 -3.01 7.57 -2.43
CA GLU A 74 -4.43 7.54 -2.77
C GLU A 74 -5.12 6.32 -2.17
N GLU A 75 -4.48 5.15 -2.25
CA GLU A 75 -5.16 3.88 -1.97
C GLU A 75 -5.03 3.38 -0.53
N VAL A 76 -3.94 3.73 0.17
CA VAL A 76 -3.67 3.18 1.51
C VAL A 76 -3.50 4.23 2.61
N SER A 77 -3.67 5.53 2.32
CA SER A 77 -3.45 6.60 3.30
C SER A 77 -4.30 6.52 4.57
N ASP A 78 -5.52 5.97 4.48
CA ASP A 78 -6.41 5.74 5.62
C ASP A 78 -5.90 4.67 6.59
N ARG A 79 -4.90 3.88 6.19
CA ARG A 79 -4.26 2.82 6.98
C ARG A 79 -2.91 3.25 7.56
N LEU A 80 -2.50 4.51 7.34
CA LEU A 80 -1.18 5.01 7.72
C LEU A 80 -1.27 6.06 8.82
N PRO A 81 -0.20 6.21 9.62
CA PRO A 81 -0.03 7.41 10.43
C PRO A 81 -0.15 8.66 9.56
N ALA A 82 -0.82 9.70 10.08
CA ALA A 82 -1.13 10.91 9.32
C ALA A 82 0.13 11.58 8.72
N ALA A 83 1.24 11.56 9.46
CA ALA A 83 2.52 12.08 9.01
C ALA A 83 3.07 11.32 7.78
N MET A 84 2.92 9.99 7.76
CA MET A 84 3.36 9.15 6.64
C MET A 84 2.48 9.32 5.42
N ALA A 85 1.14 9.37 5.61
CA ALA A 85 0.20 9.65 4.52
C ALA A 85 0.52 11.01 3.86
N LYS A 86 0.79 12.05 4.67
CA LYS A 86 1.20 13.37 4.18
C LYS A 86 2.53 13.33 3.43
N ALA A 87 3.50 12.55 3.91
CA ALA A 87 4.79 12.42 3.24
C ALA A 87 4.67 11.76 1.86
N LEU A 88 3.85 10.70 1.72
CA LEU A 88 3.56 10.07 0.43
C LEU A 88 2.90 11.05 -0.55
N ALA A 89 1.86 11.77 -0.10
CA ALA A 89 1.16 12.76 -0.93
C ALA A 89 2.11 13.88 -1.39
N GLY A 90 3.05 14.31 -0.54
CA GLY A 90 4.03 15.33 -0.88
C GLY A 90 5.21 14.83 -1.72
N TYR A 91 5.47 13.52 -1.79
CA TYR A 91 6.68 12.97 -2.39
C TYR A 91 6.77 13.25 -3.89
N GLY A 92 5.69 12.97 -4.64
CA GLY A 92 5.65 13.14 -6.10
C GLY A 92 5.76 14.59 -6.57
N SER A 93 5.28 15.54 -5.77
CA SER A 93 5.25 16.97 -6.11
C SER A 93 6.42 17.78 -5.56
N SER A 94 7.29 17.18 -4.75
CA SER A 94 8.39 17.87 -4.08
C SER A 94 9.72 17.73 -4.82
N ASP A 95 10.57 18.74 -4.68
CA ASP A 95 11.97 18.67 -5.12
C ASP A 95 12.70 17.49 -4.46
N PRO A 96 13.67 16.86 -5.14
CA PRO A 96 14.42 15.72 -4.60
C PRO A 96 15.04 15.97 -3.22
N ARG A 97 15.51 17.20 -2.95
CA ARG A 97 16.07 17.59 -1.64
C ARG A 97 15.01 17.63 -0.53
N MET A 98 13.78 18.03 -0.87
CA MET A 98 12.66 18.12 0.08
C MET A 98 12.04 16.76 0.37
N ARG A 99 12.02 15.84 -0.60
CA ARG A 99 11.50 14.47 -0.42
C ARG A 99 12.14 13.78 0.77
N ARG A 100 13.47 13.83 0.87
CA ARG A 100 14.21 13.26 2.00
C ARG A 100 13.74 13.84 3.34
N THR A 101 13.64 15.17 3.43
CA THR A 101 13.19 15.84 4.66
C THR A 101 11.76 15.45 5.02
N LEU A 102 10.86 15.34 4.04
CA LEU A 102 9.48 14.90 4.26
C LEU A 102 9.41 13.46 4.79
N LEU A 103 10.17 12.55 4.18
CA LEU A 103 10.20 11.15 4.60
C LEU A 103 10.79 10.99 6.00
N LEU A 104 11.96 11.56 6.27
CA LEU A 104 12.59 11.49 7.60
C LEU A 104 11.75 12.19 8.66
N GLY A 105 11.19 13.36 8.33
CA GLY A 105 10.31 14.10 9.23
C GLY A 105 9.03 13.34 9.56
N SER A 106 8.51 12.52 8.65
CA SER A 106 7.35 11.68 8.96
C SER A 106 7.65 10.55 9.94
N LEU A 107 8.91 10.08 10.00
CA LEU A 107 9.35 9.03 10.91
C LEU A 107 9.60 9.55 12.34
N THR A 108 9.58 10.87 12.57
CA THR A 108 9.68 11.43 13.93
C THR A 108 8.35 11.46 14.66
N ASP A 109 7.24 11.26 13.93
CA ASP A 109 5.93 11.04 14.54
C ASP A 109 5.93 9.77 15.40
N ALA A 110 5.27 9.80 16.56
CA ALA A 110 5.35 8.72 17.54
C ALA A 110 4.83 7.37 17.00
N GLU A 111 3.78 7.39 16.17
CA GLU A 111 3.20 6.18 15.60
C GLU A 111 4.12 5.61 14.51
N ALA A 112 4.60 6.47 13.61
CA ALA A 112 5.56 6.09 12.57
C ALA A 112 6.89 5.60 13.16
N LEU A 113 7.35 6.21 14.25
CA LEU A 113 8.55 5.80 14.98
C LEU A 113 8.38 4.44 15.63
N GLY A 114 7.19 4.15 16.18
CA GLY A 114 6.84 2.83 16.71
C GLY A 114 6.85 1.73 15.64
N LEU A 115 6.40 2.04 14.42
CA LEU A 115 6.52 1.14 13.27
C LEU A 115 7.98 0.95 12.86
N PHE A 116 8.76 2.02 12.83
CA PHE A 116 10.19 1.98 12.52
C PHE A 116 10.99 1.18 13.56
N GLN A 117 10.54 1.15 14.82
CA GLN A 117 11.14 0.34 15.89
C GLN A 117 11.00 -1.17 15.66
N GLN A 118 10.06 -1.61 14.83
CA GLN A 118 9.97 -3.00 14.41
C GLN A 118 11.01 -3.35 13.34
N VAL A 119 11.61 -2.34 12.69
CA VAL A 119 12.64 -2.46 11.65
C VAL A 119 14.05 -2.32 12.25
N CYS A 120 14.24 -1.27 13.04
CA CYS A 120 15.47 -0.95 13.72
C CYS A 120 15.22 -1.22 15.21
N ALA A 121 16.03 -2.08 15.84
CA ALA A 121 15.82 -2.61 17.19
C ALA A 121 15.71 -1.52 18.29
N ALA A 122 15.89 -1.87 19.57
CA ALA A 122 15.42 -1.15 20.77
C ALA A 122 15.59 0.40 20.87
N ASN A 123 16.27 1.10 19.97
CA ASN A 123 16.34 2.56 19.94
C ASN A 123 16.20 3.19 18.53
N ALA A 124 15.07 2.97 17.87
CA ALA A 124 14.74 3.61 16.59
C ALA A 124 14.83 5.14 16.62
N ALA A 125 14.50 5.78 17.75
CA ALA A 125 14.64 7.23 17.93
C ALA A 125 16.10 7.69 17.78
N LYS A 126 17.02 6.99 18.46
CA LYS A 126 18.46 7.25 18.36
C LYS A 126 18.98 6.96 16.96
N THR A 127 18.59 5.83 16.36
CA THR A 127 18.98 5.48 14.99
C THR A 127 18.51 6.55 14.00
N LEU A 128 17.27 7.02 14.10
CA LEU A 128 16.76 8.08 13.24
C LEU A 128 17.52 9.40 13.45
N ALA A 129 17.77 9.78 14.71
CA ALA A 129 18.51 11.00 15.04
C ALA A 129 19.96 10.98 14.52
N GLU A 130 20.67 9.86 14.68
CA GLU A 130 22.03 9.66 14.16
C GLU A 130 22.02 9.70 12.63
N MET A 131 21.08 8.98 11.99
CA MET A 131 20.95 9.00 10.54
C MET A 131 20.74 10.42 10.00
N MET A 132 19.91 11.24 10.64
CA MET A 132 19.68 12.64 10.23
C MET A 132 20.93 13.53 10.28
N GLN A 133 21.94 13.17 11.07
CA GLN A 133 23.20 13.90 11.20
C GLN A 133 24.27 13.45 10.19
N LEU A 134 24.13 12.27 9.61
CA LEU A 134 25.08 11.71 8.65
C LEU A 134 24.92 12.31 7.23
N ALA A 135 26.01 12.28 6.46
CA ALA A 135 25.95 12.63 5.04
C ALA A 135 25.09 11.61 4.28
N PRO A 136 24.39 12.00 3.19
CA PRO A 136 23.50 11.10 2.44
C PRO A 136 24.10 9.74 2.06
N LEU A 137 25.39 9.73 1.69
CA LEU A 137 26.09 8.49 1.29
C LEU A 137 26.37 7.56 2.49
N GLU A 138 26.52 8.09 3.70
CA GLU A 138 26.80 7.33 4.91
C GLU A 138 25.52 6.73 5.52
N GLN A 139 24.37 7.36 5.26
CA GLN A 139 23.10 6.95 5.84
C GLN A 139 22.66 5.56 5.41
N THR A 140 22.88 5.18 4.14
CA THR A 140 22.45 3.86 3.65
C THR A 140 23.25 2.77 4.37
N SER A 141 24.57 2.92 4.46
CA SER A 141 25.44 2.00 5.19
C SER A 141 25.08 1.92 6.67
N PHE A 142 24.80 3.06 7.30
CA PHE A 142 24.37 3.13 8.70
C PHE A 142 23.01 2.44 8.94
N LEU A 143 22.04 2.66 8.05
CA LEU A 143 20.72 2.04 8.15
C LEU A 143 20.83 0.51 7.98
N VAL A 144 21.63 0.04 7.02
CA VAL A 144 21.85 -1.40 6.79
C VAL A 144 22.55 -2.05 7.98
N SER A 145 23.49 -1.38 8.64
CA SER A 145 24.20 -1.93 9.81
C SER A 145 23.40 -1.87 11.10
N SER A 146 22.49 -0.91 11.22
CA SER A 146 21.73 -0.65 12.46
C SER A 146 20.34 -1.30 12.49
N CYS A 147 19.84 -1.76 11.34
CA CYS A 147 18.47 -2.24 11.19
C CYS A 147 18.38 -3.60 10.51
N LYS A 148 17.29 -4.33 10.77
CA LYS A 148 17.03 -5.68 10.24
C LYS A 148 16.37 -5.62 8.87
N LEU A 149 16.95 -4.86 7.93
CA LEU A 149 16.31 -4.58 6.63
C LEU A 149 16.13 -5.84 5.78
N SER A 150 17.05 -6.80 5.85
CA SER A 150 16.98 -8.05 5.09
C SER A 150 15.80 -8.95 5.49
N GLU A 151 15.34 -8.87 6.75
CA GLU A 151 14.23 -9.70 7.25
C GLU A 151 12.89 -9.38 6.56
N HIS A 152 12.75 -8.20 5.95
CA HIS A 152 11.47 -7.76 5.36
C HIS A 152 11.40 -8.00 3.83
N GLY A 153 12.48 -8.47 3.19
CA GLY A 153 12.48 -8.81 1.77
C GLY A 153 12.14 -7.65 0.81
N LEU A 154 12.26 -6.40 1.27
CA LEU A 154 12.05 -5.20 0.45
C LEU A 154 13.26 -4.90 -0.42
N ILE A 155 14.46 -5.05 0.12
CA ILE A 155 15.72 -4.85 -0.60
C ILE A 155 16.22 -6.22 -1.08
N GLN A 156 16.40 -6.37 -2.40
CA GLN A 156 17.11 -7.50 -2.99
C GLN A 156 18.50 -7.03 -3.45
N GLY A 157 19.56 -7.67 -2.97
CA GLY A 157 20.96 -7.30 -3.30
C GLY A 157 21.55 -6.19 -2.42
N SER A 158 22.56 -5.48 -2.92
CA SER A 158 23.37 -4.50 -2.15
C SER A 158 22.66 -3.18 -1.81
N GLY A 159 21.38 -3.00 -2.15
CA GLY A 159 20.66 -1.75 -1.93
C GLY A 159 21.27 -0.54 -2.67
N SER A 160 22.12 -0.78 -3.69
CA SER A 160 22.89 0.27 -4.34
C SER A 160 21.99 1.12 -5.25
N GLY A 161 21.55 2.27 -4.75
CA GLY A 161 20.88 3.31 -5.55
C GLY A 161 19.67 3.95 -4.87
N ALA A 162 19.11 3.32 -3.83
CA ALA A 162 18.07 3.92 -3.02
C ALA A 162 18.68 4.84 -1.95
N ASP A 163 18.09 6.01 -1.72
CA ASP A 163 18.48 6.85 -0.60
C ASP A 163 17.94 6.26 0.72
N ALA A 164 18.71 6.42 1.79
CA ALA A 164 18.39 5.84 3.10
C ALA A 164 17.05 6.31 3.68
N ALA A 165 16.62 7.54 3.38
CA ALA A 165 15.36 8.05 3.88
C ALA A 165 14.18 7.31 3.24
N THR A 166 14.22 7.11 1.92
CA THR A 166 13.22 6.31 1.21
C THR A 166 13.23 4.85 1.66
N VAL A 167 14.41 4.28 1.92
CA VAL A 167 14.49 2.92 2.49
C VAL A 167 13.86 2.85 3.89
N ALA A 168 14.28 3.71 4.81
CA ALA A 168 13.74 3.74 6.17
C ALA A 168 12.21 3.90 6.16
N PHE A 169 11.72 4.83 5.34
CA PHE A 169 10.29 5.08 5.17
C PHE A 169 9.54 3.87 4.59
N ALA A 170 10.07 3.24 3.53
CA ALA A 170 9.46 2.07 2.91
C ALA A 170 9.33 0.89 3.88
N HIS A 171 10.32 0.69 4.77
CA HIS A 171 10.23 -0.35 5.79
C HIS A 171 9.19 -0.04 6.87
N ALA A 172 9.06 1.22 7.31
CA ALA A 172 7.98 1.62 8.22
C ALA A 172 6.61 1.49 7.56
N LEU A 173 6.51 1.83 6.26
CA LEU A 173 5.29 1.73 5.47
C LEU A 173 4.84 0.27 5.32
N TYR A 174 5.78 -0.63 5.06
CA TYR A 174 5.53 -2.07 5.04
C TYR A 174 4.96 -2.58 6.37
N GLN A 175 5.51 -2.13 7.51
CA GLN A 175 4.98 -2.51 8.81
C GLN A 175 3.56 -1.96 9.04
N ALA A 176 3.31 -0.70 8.68
CA ALA A 176 1.98 -0.09 8.78
C ALA A 176 0.91 -0.89 8.04
N LEU A 177 1.26 -1.45 6.88
CA LEU A 177 0.33 -2.14 5.98
C LEU A 177 0.17 -3.63 6.27
N GLY A 178 0.73 -4.13 7.39
CA GLY A 178 0.53 -5.49 7.87
C GLY A 178 1.72 -6.43 7.62
N GLY A 179 2.87 -5.88 7.20
CA GLY A 179 4.12 -6.61 7.05
C GLY A 179 3.96 -7.86 6.17
N PRO A 180 4.26 -9.08 6.65
CA PRO A 180 4.19 -10.31 5.85
C PRO A 180 2.81 -10.64 5.26
N LYS A 181 1.75 -9.95 5.69
CA LYS A 181 0.37 -10.15 5.21
C LYS A 181 -0.09 -9.04 4.25
N ILE A 182 0.81 -8.15 3.84
CA ILE A 182 0.48 -7.08 2.93
C ILE A 182 0.05 -7.65 1.56
N ASP A 183 -0.85 -6.92 0.88
CA ASP A 183 -1.21 -7.18 -0.51
C ASP A 183 0.01 -7.11 -1.44
N ASP A 184 0.11 -8.03 -2.41
CA ASP A 184 1.23 -8.13 -3.35
C ASP A 184 1.40 -6.87 -4.21
N SER A 185 0.30 -6.20 -4.54
CA SER A 185 0.34 -4.96 -5.34
C SER A 185 0.90 -3.82 -4.50
N ALA A 186 0.44 -3.68 -3.25
CA ALA A 186 1.03 -2.73 -2.31
C ALA A 186 2.52 -3.01 -2.05
N LEU A 187 2.93 -4.27 -1.87
CA LEU A 187 4.33 -4.66 -1.73
C LEU A 187 5.16 -4.27 -2.96
N THR A 188 4.61 -4.49 -4.16
CA THR A 188 5.27 -4.13 -5.42
C THR A 188 5.47 -2.62 -5.54
N LEU A 189 4.47 -1.82 -5.15
CA LEU A 189 4.57 -0.36 -5.13
C LEU A 189 5.60 0.11 -4.10
N ILE A 190 5.66 -0.50 -2.91
CA ILE A 190 6.69 -0.20 -1.90
C ILE A 190 8.10 -0.50 -2.44
N ARG A 191 8.28 -1.61 -3.16
CA ARG A 191 9.57 -1.92 -3.82
C ARG A 191 9.91 -0.92 -4.92
N ALA A 192 8.90 -0.42 -5.65
CA ALA A 192 9.11 0.61 -6.67
C ALA A 192 9.58 1.95 -6.06
N LEU A 193 9.17 2.30 -4.83
CA LEU A 193 9.68 3.48 -4.11
C LEU A 193 11.20 3.43 -3.89
N ILE A 194 11.75 2.24 -3.61
CA ILE A 194 13.17 2.04 -3.29
C ILE A 194 13.99 1.50 -4.47
N SER A 195 13.40 1.33 -5.64
CA SER A 195 14.15 0.93 -6.84
C SER A 195 15.08 2.06 -7.30
N PRO A 196 16.28 1.85 -7.86
CA PRO A 196 17.14 2.93 -8.32
C PRO A 196 16.46 3.83 -9.37
#